data_AF-A0A2P2EDA5-F1
#
_entry.id   AF-A0A2P2EDA5-F1
#
_cell.length_a   1.000
_cell.length_b   1.000
_cell.length_c   1.000
_cell.angle_alpha   90.00
_cell.angle_beta   90.00
_cell.angle_gamma   90.00
#
_symmetry.space_group_name_H-M   'P 1'
#
loop_
_entity.id
_entity.type
_entity.pdbx_description
1 polymer ?
#
loop_
_entity_poly.entity_id
_entity_poly.type
_entity_poly.pdbx_seq_one_letter_code
_entity_poly.pdbx_strand_id
1 'polypeptide(L)' 'MISIEYKPQEPYCQPDEIEMHLDAEGLRILLSELNLLQDGRTDHIHLMSEAWGGVDLVGQPRNQGFAIVHHMKILLRKDI' A
#
# COMPACT_ATOMS: atom_id res chain seq x y z
N MET A 1 7.16 -2.93 -16.77
CA MET A 1 6.24 -1.78 -16.88
C MET A 1 5.52 -1.65 -15.54
N ILE A 2 5.42 -0.45 -14.96
CA ILE A 2 4.71 -0.22 -13.68
C ILE A 2 3.45 0.56 -14.02
N SER A 3 2.27 0.02 -13.74
CA SER A 3 0.99 0.74 -13.80
C SER A 3 0.51 1.05 -12.39
N ILE A 4 0.01 2.27 -12.19
CA ILE A 4 -0.56 2.73 -10.92
C ILE A 4 -2.01 3.11 -11.24
N GLU A 5 -2.96 2.40 -10.65
CA GLU A 5 -4.38 2.55 -10.95
C GLU A 5 -5.17 2.83 -9.67
N TYR A 6 -6.10 3.76 -9.76
CA TYR A 6 -7.02 4.08 -8.67
C TYR A 6 -8.24 3.16 -8.71
N LYS A 7 -8.55 2.49 -7.60
CA LYS A 7 -9.83 1.79 -7.42
C LYS A 7 -10.82 2.73 -6.72
N PRO A 8 -11.95 3.11 -7.33
CA PRO A 8 -12.93 3.98 -6.69
C PRO A 8 -13.46 3.37 -5.39
N GLN A 9 -13.29 4.08 -4.28
CA GLN A 9 -14.12 3.91 -3.08
C GLN A 9 -14.91 5.21 -2.88
N GLU A 10 -16.19 5.15 -3.24
CA GLU A 10 -17.20 6.23 -3.11
C GLU A 10 -16.97 7.54 -3.92
N PRO A 11 -18.03 8.34 -4.18
CA PRO A 11 -18.05 9.27 -5.30
C PRO A 11 -17.32 10.62 -5.10
N TYR A 12 -16.66 10.88 -3.97
CA TYR A 12 -16.27 12.27 -3.63
C TYR A 12 -14.89 12.48 -2.97
N CYS A 13 -13.87 11.73 -3.37
CA CYS A 13 -12.50 12.26 -3.35
C CYS A 13 -11.54 11.39 -4.17
N GLN A 14 -10.62 12.03 -4.89
CA GLN A 14 -9.33 11.44 -5.22
C GLN A 14 -8.23 12.44 -4.87
N PRO A 15 -7.20 12.05 -4.11
CA PRO A 15 -5.85 12.49 -4.40
C PRO A 15 -5.29 11.68 -5.58
N ASP A 16 -4.79 12.38 -6.60
CA ASP A 16 -4.19 11.79 -7.81
C ASP A 16 -2.81 11.13 -7.54
N GLU A 17 -2.29 11.29 -6.32
CA GLU A 17 -0.95 10.86 -5.92
C GLU A 17 -1.01 10.08 -4.60
N ILE A 18 -0.30 8.95 -4.56
CA ILE A 18 -0.04 8.20 -3.32
C ILE A 18 1.40 8.50 -2.89
N GLU A 19 1.53 9.20 -1.78
CA GLU A 19 2.81 9.41 -1.13
C GLU A 19 3.00 8.37 -0.01
N MET A 20 4.07 7.58 -0.07
CA MET A 20 4.43 6.59 0.94
C MET A 20 5.61 7.09 1.78
N HIS A 21 5.35 7.35 3.06
CA HIS A 21 6.38 7.74 4.04
C HIS A 21 6.83 6.52 4.83
N LEU A 22 8.13 6.23 4.85
CA LEU A 22 8.73 5.10 5.57
C LEU A 22 9.88 5.58 6.46
N ASP A 23 9.98 5.01 7.66
CA ASP A 23 11.23 5.02 8.42
C ASP A 23 12.05 3.75 8.13
N ALA A 24 13.16 3.56 8.85
CA ALA A 24 14.03 2.40 8.64
C ALA A 24 13.33 1.05 8.91
N GLU A 25 12.38 1.01 9.85
CA GLU A 25 11.62 -0.21 10.16
C GLU A 25 10.55 -0.46 9.08
N GLY A 26 9.79 0.57 8.70
CA GLY A 26 8.81 0.50 7.63
C GLY A 26 9.44 0.08 6.30
N LEU A 27 10.63 0.58 5.96
CA LEU A 27 11.36 0.16 4.76
C LEU A 27 11.74 -1.33 4.83
N ARG A 28 12.19 -1.82 5.98
CA ARG A 28 12.53 -3.24 6.17
C ARG A 28 11.30 -4.13 6.02
N ILE A 29 10.15 -3.73 6.55
CA ILE A 29 8.88 -4.45 6.41
C ILE A 29 8.47 -4.50 4.94
N LEU A 30 8.48 -3.37 4.24
CA LEU A 30 8.14 -3.31 2.82
C LEU A 30 9.03 -4.23 1.98
N LEU A 31 10.35 -4.22 2.21
CA LEU A 31 11.28 -5.11 1.51
C LEU A 31 11.00 -6.59 1.81
N SER A 32 10.65 -6.94 3.05
CA SER A 32 10.29 -8.30 3.42
C SER A 32 9.06 -8.79 2.63
N GLU A 33 8.01 -7.96 2.55
CA GLU A 33 6.80 -8.30 1.79
C GLU A 33 7.07 -8.41 0.29
N LEU A 34 7.86 -7.49 -0.27
CA LEU A 34 8.26 -7.54 -1.68
C LEU A 34 9.09 -8.79 -2.00
N ASN A 35 9.93 -9.25 -1.07
CA ASN A 35 10.67 -10.50 -1.24
C ASN A 35 9.73 -11.72 -1.31
N LEU A 36 8.58 -11.72 -0.64
CA LEU A 36 7.60 -12.80 -0.79
C LEU A 36 7.07 -12.90 -2.23
N LEU A 37 6.87 -11.76 -2.90
CA LEU A 37 6.51 -11.72 -4.32
C LEU A 37 7.67 -12.21 -5.19
N GLN A 38 8.87 -11.69 -4.95
CA GLN A 38 10.06 -12.03 -5.73
C GLN A 38 10.38 -13.53 -5.67
N ASP A 39 10.28 -14.12 -4.48
CA ASP A 39 10.54 -15.54 -4.23
C ASP A 39 9.39 -16.44 -4.71
N GLY A 40 8.30 -15.87 -5.23
CA GLY A 40 7.13 -16.60 -5.70
C GLY A 40 6.34 -17.28 -4.58
N ARG A 41 6.50 -16.84 -3.33
CA ARG A 41 5.79 -17.38 -2.16
C ARG A 41 4.33 -16.91 -2.10
N THR A 42 4.03 -15.79 -2.74
CA THR A 42 2.69 -15.26 -2.97
C THR A 42 2.68 -14.49 -4.29
N ASP A 43 1.50 -14.27 -4.87
CA ASP A 43 1.29 -13.42 -6.05
C ASP A 43 0.78 -12.02 -5.68
N HIS A 44 0.49 -11.78 -4.40
CA HIS A 44 0.06 -10.48 -3.88
C HIS A 44 0.40 -10.28 -2.41
N ILE A 45 0.53 -9.03 -2.00
CA ILE A 45 0.72 -8.60 -0.61
C ILE A 45 -0.30 -7.51 -0.24
N HIS A 46 -0.57 -7.40 1.05
CA HIS A 46 -1.51 -6.45 1.63
C HIS A 46 -0.79 -5.66 2.72
N LEU A 47 -0.79 -4.33 2.61
CA LEU A 47 -0.39 -3.44 3.70
C LEU A 47 -1.68 -2.84 4.27
N MET A 48 -1.90 -2.99 5.56
CA MET A 48 -3.14 -2.53 6.21
C MET A 48 -2.85 -1.76 7.49
N SER A 49 -3.74 -0.82 7.81
CA SER A 49 -3.72 -0.11 9.09
C SER A 49 -4.47 -0.88 10.18
N GLU A 50 -4.26 -0.50 11.44
CA GLU A 50 -4.92 -1.13 12.60
C GLU A 50 -6.45 -1.13 12.51
N ALA A 51 -7.05 -0.07 11.98
CA ALA A 51 -8.49 0.03 11.77
C ALA A 51 -9.04 -1.09 10.85
N TRP A 52 -8.18 -1.70 10.04
CA TRP A 52 -8.50 -2.77 9.10
C TRP A 52 -7.76 -4.08 9.44
N GLY A 53 -7.25 -4.20 10.67
CA GLY A 53 -6.64 -5.43 11.18
C GLY A 53 -5.19 -5.68 10.76
N GLY A 54 -4.50 -4.67 10.21
CA GLY A 54 -3.06 -4.72 9.94
C GLY A 54 -2.25 -3.84 10.88
N VAL A 55 -0.93 -3.81 10.69
CA VAL A 55 -0.01 -2.95 11.47
C VAL A 55 1.02 -2.25 10.57
N ASP A 56 0.88 -2.38 9.26
CA ASP A 56 1.88 -1.95 8.28
C ASP A 56 1.69 -0.47 7.88
N LEU A 57 0.45 0.02 7.98
CA LEU A 57 0.09 1.40 7.66
C LEU A 57 -0.37 2.15 8.92
N VAL A 58 -0.01 3.42 9.01
CA VAL A 58 -0.50 4.28 10.09
C VAL A 58 -1.96 4.64 9.89
N GLY A 59 -2.72 4.66 10.99
CA GLY A 59 -4.16 4.97 11.03
C GLY A 59 -4.50 6.47 11.01
N GLN A 60 -3.52 7.37 10.85
CA GLN A 60 -3.74 8.81 10.79
C GLN A 60 -2.93 9.49 9.67
N PRO A 61 -3.50 10.49 8.96
CA PRO A 61 -2.77 11.25 7.96
C PRO A 61 -1.69 12.12 8.62
N ARG A 62 -0.51 12.17 8.01
CA ARG A 62 0.61 13.02 8.48
C ARG A 62 0.45 14.48 8.07
N ASN A 63 -0.13 14.71 6.89
CA ASN A 63 -0.30 16.04 6.31
C ASN A 63 -1.77 16.50 6.45
N GLN A 64 -1.97 17.79 6.74
CA GLN A 64 -3.30 18.36 6.84
C GLN A 64 -4.02 18.32 5.47
N GLY A 65 -5.26 17.85 5.46
CA GLY A 65 -6.08 17.77 4.24
C GLY A 65 -5.88 16.51 3.39
N PHE A 66 -4.96 15.62 3.79
CA PHE A 66 -4.71 14.37 3.08
C PHE A 66 -5.69 13.28 3.53
N ALA A 67 -6.17 12.49 2.57
CA ALA A 67 -6.92 11.28 2.86
C ALA A 67 -5.99 10.16 3.32
N ILE A 68 -6.48 9.29 4.20
CA ILE A 68 -5.74 8.13 4.66
C ILE A 68 -6.01 6.90 3.80
N VAL A 69 -4.94 6.14 3.50
CA VAL A 69 -5.03 4.82 2.87
C VAL A 69 -5.03 3.76 3.97
N HIS A 70 -6.16 3.11 4.19
CA HIS A 70 -6.26 2.01 5.17
C HIS A 70 -5.82 0.66 4.63
N HIS A 71 -5.78 0.50 3.29
CA HIS A 71 -5.41 -0.75 2.63
C HIS A 71 -4.72 -0.47 1.28
N MET A 72 -3.51 -0.99 1.13
CA MET A 72 -2.79 -1.03 -0.14
C MET A 72 -2.57 -2.49 -0.57
N LYS A 73 -2.88 -2.79 -1.84
CA LYS A 73 -2.63 -4.10 -2.44
C LYS A 73 -1.58 -3.98 -3.53
N ILE A 74 -0.56 -4.82 -3.48
CA ILE A 74 0.46 -4.94 -4.53
C ILE A 74 0.30 -6.32 -5.17
N LEU A 75 0.22 -6.36 -6.50
CA LEU A 75 -0.05 -7.55 -7.30
C LEU A 75 1.15 -7.83 -8.21
N LEU A 76 1.73 -9.02 -8.15
CA LEU A 76 2.72 -9.47 -9.12
C LEU A 76 2.01 -10.18 -10.28
N ARG A 77 1.85 -9.46 -11.39
CA ARG A 77 1.24 -9.97 -12.62
C ARG A 77 2.31 -10.60 -13.52
N LYS A 78 2.07 -11.84 -13.94
CA LYS A 78 2.99 -12.59 -14.83
C LYS A 78 2.68 -12.37 -16.32
N ASP A 79 1.60 -11.67 -16.61
CA ASP A 79 0.99 -11.48 -17.93
C ASP A 79 1.19 -10.06 -18.52
N ILE A 80 2.13 -9.28 -17.96
CA ILE A 80 2.47 -7.92 -18.38
C ILE A 80 3.94 -7.84 -18.79
#